data_AF-A0A2E3ZND4-F1
#
_entry.id   AF-A0A2E3ZND4-F1
#
_cell.length_a   1.000
_cell.length_b   1.000
_cell.length_c   1.000
_cell.angle_alpha   90.00
_cell.angle_beta   90.00
_cell.angle_gamma   90.00
#
_symmetry.space_group_name_H-M   'P 1'
#
loop_
_entity.id
_entity.type
_entity.pdbx_description
1 polymer ?
#
loop_
_entity_poly.entity_id
_entity_poly.type
_entity_poly.pdbx_seq_one_letter_code
_entity_poly.pdbx_strand_id
1 'polypeptide(L)' 'MAPENPLMQLFGQSPFKPLQEHLRVAIQCANEVPLLFKAVKDGNKKEVEACRERIYQLENQADE' A
#
# COMPACT_ATOMS: atom_id res chain seq x y z
N MET A 1 -7.02 -28.68 -25.51
CA MET A 1 -7.42 -27.99 -24.28
C MET A 1 -7.05 -28.91 -23.14
N ALA A 2 -5.94 -28.65 -22.46
CA ALA A 2 -5.48 -29.51 -21.37
C ALA A 2 -6.47 -29.40 -20.19
N PRO A 3 -6.77 -30.49 -19.47
CA PRO A 3 -7.64 -30.42 -18.30
C PRO A 3 -6.97 -29.53 -17.25
N GLU A 4 -7.69 -28.52 -16.77
CA GLU A 4 -7.25 -27.71 -15.65
C GLU A 4 -6.98 -28.65 -14.47
N ASN A 5 -5.71 -28.78 -14.09
CA ASN A 5 -5.27 -29.77 -13.11
C ASN A 5 -5.83 -29.38 -11.73
N PRO A 6 -6.71 -30.18 -11.09
CA PRO A 6 -7.35 -29.86 -9.81
C PRO A 6 -6.34 -29.57 -8.69
N LEU A 7 -5.13 -30.13 -8.80
CA LEU A 7 -4.04 -29.87 -7.86
C LEU A 7 -3.54 -28.41 -7.91
N MET A 8 -3.59 -27.75 -9.08
CA MET A 8 -3.25 -26.31 -9.19
C MET A 8 -4.27 -25.39 -8.49
N GLN A 9 -5.51 -25.83 -8.31
CA GLN A 9 -6.50 -25.09 -7.52
C GLN A 9 -6.25 -25.26 -6.01
N LEU A 10 -5.66 -26.38 -5.58
CA LEU A 10 -5.33 -26.67 -4.18
C LEU A 10 -4.02 -25.99 -3.71
N PHE A 11 -3.06 -25.81 -4.62
CA PHE A 11 -1.82 -25.05 -4.37
C PHE A 11 -1.84 -23.64 -4.96
N GLY A 12 -2.99 -23.21 -5.51
CA GLY A 12 -3.15 -21.91 -6.15
C GLY A 12 -3.16 -20.78 -5.13
N GLN A 13 -2.27 -19.80 -5.33
CA GLN A 13 -2.16 -18.50 -4.67
C GLN A 13 -2.54 -18.49 -3.17
N SER A 14 -1.53 -18.31 -2.29
CA SER A 14 -1.75 -18.12 -0.85
C SER A 14 -2.99 -17.27 -0.57
N PRO A 15 -3.95 -17.74 0.25
CA PRO A 15 -5.19 -17.01 0.52
C PRO A 15 -4.93 -15.68 1.23
N PHE A 16 -3.71 -15.48 1.72
CA PHE A 16 -3.26 -14.24 2.36
C PHE A 16 -2.68 -13.22 1.39
N LYS A 17 -2.51 -13.55 0.10
CA LYS A 17 -1.88 -12.64 -0.84
C LYS A 17 -2.59 -11.28 -0.96
N PRO A 18 -3.94 -11.21 -1.04
CA PRO A 18 -4.65 -9.93 -1.01
C PRO A 18 -4.39 -9.16 0.28
N LEU A 19 -4.40 -9.85 1.43
CA LEU A 19 -4.10 -9.24 2.73
C LEU A 19 -2.66 -8.71 2.83
N GLN A 20 -1.69 -9.43 2.24
CA GLN A 20 -0.29 -9.01 2.18
C GLN A 20 -0.10 -7.80 1.25
N GLU A 21 -0.88 -7.70 0.18
CA GLU A 21 -0.90 -6.55 -0.72
C GLU A 21 -1.47 -5.32 -0.01
N HIS A 22 -2.63 -5.45 0.65
CA HIS A 22 -3.20 -4.41 1.49
C HIS A 22 -2.22 -3.93 2.57
N LEU A 23 -1.65 -4.86 3.34
CA LEU A 23 -0.71 -4.53 4.41
C LEU A 23 0.54 -3.80 3.88
N ARG A 24 1.00 -4.14 2.67
CA ARG A 24 2.13 -3.44 2.04
C ARG A 24 1.80 -1.97 1.79
N VAL A 25 0.62 -1.68 1.25
CA VAL A 25 0.16 -0.32 0.98
C VAL A 25 -0.05 0.44 2.29
N ALA A 26 -0.67 -0.19 3.30
CA ALA A 26 -0.85 0.41 4.61
C ALA A 26 0.49 0.80 5.28
N ILE A 27 1.50 -0.07 5.20
CA ILE A 27 2.86 0.23 5.68
C ILE A 27 3.49 1.38 4.88
N GLN A 28 3.31 1.42 3.56
CA GLN A 28 3.79 2.53 2.74
C GLN A 28 3.15 3.85 3.17
N CYS A 29 1.83 3.87 3.37
CA CYS A 29 1.11 5.05 3.88
C CYS A 29 1.66 5.51 5.24
N ALA A 30 1.83 4.58 6.18
CA ALA A 30 2.38 4.90 7.51
C ALA A 30 3.81 5.47 7.44
N ASN A 31 4.62 5.04 6.48
CA ASN A 31 5.98 5.53 6.29
C ASN A 31 6.06 6.96 5.72
N GLU A 32 4.98 7.51 5.19
CA GLU A 32 4.91 8.93 4.81
C GLU A 32 4.77 9.86 6.03
N VAL A 33 4.28 9.36 7.18
CA VAL A 33 4.06 10.18 8.38
C VAL A 33 5.37 10.79 8.92
N PRO A 34 6.48 10.05 9.07
CA PRO A 34 7.77 10.66 9.41
C PRO A 34 8.24 11.74 8.42
N LEU A 35 7.98 11.55 7.10
CA LEU A 35 8.34 12.52 6.06
C LEU A 35 7.52 13.80 6.19
N LEU A 36 6.22 13.67 6.48
CA LEU A 36 5.34 14.79 6.78
C LEU A 36 5.85 15.59 8.00
N PHE A 37 6.19 14.92 9.10
CA PHE A 37 6.75 15.60 10.28
C PHE A 37 8.06 16.32 9.98
N LYS A 38 8.92 15.72 9.16
CA LYS A 38 10.15 16.38 8.69
C LYS A 38 9.84 17.63 7.87
N ALA A 39 8.91 17.54 6.90
CA ALA A 39 8.52 18.66 6.07
C ALA A 39 7.91 19.82 6.88
N VAL A 40 7.09 19.50 7.89
CA VAL A 40 6.53 20.49 8.83
C VAL A 40 7.64 21.15 9.64
N LYS A 41 8.57 20.36 10.20
CA LYS A 41 9.72 20.87 10.95
C LYS A 41 10.60 21.81 10.11
N ASP A 42 10.81 21.47 8.85
CA ASP A 42 11.63 22.26 7.92
C ASP A 42 10.87 23.49 7.36
N GLY A 43 9.59 23.68 7.71
CA GLY A 43 8.75 24.77 7.22
C GLY A 43 8.43 24.67 5.72
N ASN A 44 8.68 23.52 5.10
CA ASN A 44 8.53 23.32 3.66
C ASN A 44 7.07 22.99 3.31
N LYS A 45 6.25 24.04 3.16
CA LYS A 45 4.82 23.90 2.83
C LYS A 45 4.55 23.08 1.57
N LYS A 46 5.42 23.16 0.56
CA LYS A 46 5.26 22.38 -0.68
C LYS A 46 5.41 20.88 -0.42
N GLU A 47 6.41 20.51 0.38
CA GLU A 47 6.63 19.10 0.73
C GLU A 47 5.55 18.59 1.68
N VAL A 48 5.01 19.43 2.57
CA VAL A 48 3.87 19.07 3.41
C VAL A 48 2.64 18.71 2.57
N GLU A 49 2.28 19.53 1.59
CA GLU A 49 1.17 19.22 0.68
C GLU A 49 1.47 17.97 -0.16
N ALA A 50 2.71 17.81 -0.66
CA ALA A 50 3.10 16.63 -1.42
C ALA A 50 2.99 15.33 -0.59
N CYS A 51 3.46 15.32 0.66
CA CYS A 51 3.28 14.20 1.58
C CYS A 51 1.79 13.92 1.83
N ARG A 52 0.97 14.96 2.02
CA ARG A 52 -0.46 14.80 2.27
C ARG A 52 -1.18 14.12 1.10
N GLU A 53 -0.90 14.55 -0.13
CA GLU A 53 -1.50 13.94 -1.32
C GLU A 53 -1.03 12.48 -1.50
N ARG A 54 0.23 12.16 -1.22
CA ARG A 54 0.71 10.77 -1.22
C ARG A 54 0.00 9.90 -0.19
N ILE A 55 -0.20 10.42 1.02
CA ILE A 55 -0.94 9.72 2.09
C ILE A 55 -2.37 9.42 1.65
N TYR A 56 -3.09 10.40 1.08
CA TYR A 56 -4.44 10.17 0.56
C TYR A 56 -4.48 9.14 -0.56
N GLN A 57 -3.52 9.17 -1.49
CA GLN A 57 -3.45 8.19 -2.57
C GLN A 57 -3.22 6.76 -2.04
N LEU A 58 -2.29 6.60 -1.10
CA LEU A 58 -1.97 5.30 -0.52
C LEU A 58 -3.10 4.77 0.37
N GLU A 59 -3.82 5.64 1.08
CA GLU A 59 -4.97 5.24 1.87
C GLU A 59 -6.13 4.76 0.97
N ASN A 60 -6.48 5.51 -0.07
CA ASN A 60 -7.49 5.05 -1.04
C ASN A 60 -7.08 3.72 -1.71
N GLN A 61 -5.79 3.55 -2.05
CA GLN A 61 -5.29 2.30 -2.63
C GLN A 61 -5.35 1.12 -1.65
N ALA A 62 -5.25 1.36 -0.34
CA ALA A 62 -5.39 0.31 0.65
C ALA A 62 -6.87 -0.10 0.83
N ASP A 63 -7.80 0.83 0.69
CA ASP A 63 -9.24 0.57 0.86
C ASP A 63 -9.90 -0.14 -0.33
N GLU A 64 -9.29 -0.11 -1.52
CA GLU A 64 -9.68 -0.87 -2.73
C GLU A 64 -9.26 -2.35 -2.70
#